data_AF-A0AAW5VXY8-F1
#
_entry.id   AF-A0AAW5VXY8-F1
#
_cell.length_a   1.000
_cell.length_b   1.000
_cell.length_c   1.000
_cell.angle_alpha   90.00
_cell.angle_beta   90.00
_cell.angle_gamma   90.00
#
_symmetry.space_group_name_H-M   'P 1'
#
loop_
_entity.id
_entity.type
_entity.pdbx_description
1 polymer ?
#
loop_
_entity_poly.entity_id
_entity_poly.type
_entity_poly.pdbx_seq_one_letter_code
_entity_poly.pdbx_strand_id
1 'polypeptide(L)'
;MSTLASPSIDAFIPETHAQVMSSQVSADGEAVVLTRYERKDGRNAGLEGEHFSSVIAPSGRLKGFANISLDLVGRPLPDSQRSEEIAREFLQQYAPDLLPRMEIHWIDKHDEPIRVERNGRVETVTLTGMKVKARNLEDRLWFWVIVGPDEQPMIFERDITWITFPGHRQTEKWLHDSWLKKQPKESSSGSKVG
;
A
#
# COMPACT_ATOMS: atom_id res chain seq x y z
N MET A 1 -29.65 -7.98 -8.46
CA MET A 1 -28.30 -8.53 -8.27
C MET A 1 -27.78 -7.95 -6.97
N SER A 2 -27.51 -8.77 -5.95
CA SER A 2 -27.02 -8.27 -4.67
C SER A 2 -25.57 -7.84 -4.81
N THR A 3 -25.32 -6.54 -4.70
CA THR A 3 -23.98 -5.98 -4.52
C THR A 3 -23.51 -6.39 -3.13
N LEU A 4 -22.79 -7.50 -3.03
CA LEU A 4 -22.06 -7.80 -1.80
C LEU A 4 -21.06 -6.66 -1.61
N ALA A 5 -21.19 -5.91 -0.52
CA ALA A 5 -20.21 -4.90 -0.15
C ALA A 5 -18.84 -5.58 -0.07
N SER A 6 -17.85 -5.03 -0.77
CA SER A 6 -16.47 -5.51 -0.64
C SER A 6 -16.05 -5.46 0.83
N PRO A 7 -15.35 -6.48 1.35
CA PRO A 7 -14.89 -6.47 2.73
C PRO A 7 -14.01 -5.25 2.99
N SER A 8 -14.26 -4.58 4.11
CA SER A 8 -13.53 -3.36 4.47
C SER A 8 -12.06 -3.66 4.75
N ILE A 9 -11.17 -2.79 4.29
CA ILE A 9 -9.73 -2.86 4.61
C ILE A 9 -9.45 -2.47 6.08
N ASP A 10 -10.46 -2.03 6.83
CA ASP A 10 -10.32 -1.60 8.23
C ASP A 10 -9.67 -2.67 9.12
N ALA A 11 -9.85 -3.95 8.79
CA ALA A 11 -9.22 -5.06 9.50
C ALA A 11 -7.68 -5.03 9.47
N PHE A 12 -7.08 -4.32 8.51
CA PHE A 12 -5.63 -4.14 8.40
C PHE A 12 -5.13 -2.82 9.00
N ILE A 13 -6.03 -1.92 9.40
CA ILE A 13 -5.64 -0.65 10.03
C ILE A 13 -5.23 -0.98 11.48
N PRO A 14 -3.97 -0.74 11.88
CA PRO A 14 -3.57 -1.05 13.24
C PRO A 14 -4.30 -0.14 14.23
N GLU A 15 -4.79 -0.68 15.34
CA GLU A 15 -5.55 0.07 16.36
C GLU A 15 -4.74 1.25 16.97
N THR A 16 -3.41 1.17 16.87
CA THR A 16 -2.48 2.22 17.29
C THR A 16 -2.47 3.44 16.37
N HIS A 17 -3.15 3.38 15.23
CA HIS A 17 -3.16 4.45 14.24
C HIS A 17 -4.46 5.26 14.26
N ALA A 18 -4.37 6.52 13.84
CA ALA A 18 -5.50 7.41 13.60
C ALA A 18 -5.39 8.02 12.21
N GLN A 19 -6.53 8.29 11.57
CA GLN A 19 -6.57 8.94 10.27
C GLN A 19 -6.02 10.36 10.38
N VAL A 20 -5.05 10.70 9.53
CA VAL A 20 -4.43 12.04 9.47
C VAL A 20 -4.72 12.76 8.15
N MET A 21 -5.12 12.03 7.11
CA MET A 21 -5.41 12.59 5.79
C MET A 21 -6.44 11.73 5.06
N SER A 22 -7.34 12.38 4.34
CA SER A 22 -8.18 11.76 3.31
C SER A 22 -8.34 12.74 2.16
N SER A 23 -8.07 12.29 0.94
CA SER A 23 -8.09 13.15 -0.25
C SER A 23 -8.61 12.39 -1.45
N GLN A 24 -9.43 13.04 -2.26
CA GLN A 24 -9.77 12.54 -3.59
C GLN A 24 -8.62 12.87 -4.54
N VAL A 25 -8.12 11.84 -5.23
CA VAL A 25 -7.00 11.93 -6.15
C VAL A 25 -7.35 11.17 -7.44
N SER A 26 -6.64 11.43 -8.53
CA SER A 26 -6.80 10.68 -9.78
C SER A 26 -5.66 9.67 -9.90
N ALA A 27 -5.97 8.37 -9.86
CA ALA A 27 -5.01 7.29 -10.11
C ALA A 27 -5.28 6.67 -11.48
N ASP A 28 -4.34 6.82 -12.41
CA ASP A 28 -4.44 6.28 -13.79
C ASP A 28 -5.74 6.67 -14.53
N GLY A 29 -6.23 7.90 -14.28
CA GLY A 29 -7.46 8.44 -14.88
C GLY A 29 -8.75 8.04 -14.16
N GLU A 30 -8.65 7.24 -13.09
CA GLU A 30 -9.77 6.89 -12.20
C GLU A 30 -9.74 7.78 -10.95
N ALA A 31 -10.88 8.37 -10.60
CA ALA A 31 -11.02 9.05 -9.32
C ALA A 31 -10.96 8.01 -8.18
N VAL A 32 -10.15 8.26 -7.16
CA VAL A 32 -9.97 7.36 -6.01
C VAL A 32 -9.83 8.18 -4.72
N VAL A 33 -10.09 7.54 -3.58
CA VAL A 33 -9.86 8.12 -2.26
C VAL A 33 -8.56 7.55 -1.70
N LEU A 34 -7.59 8.42 -1.45
CA LEU A 34 -6.38 8.11 -0.71
C LEU A 34 -6.61 8.49 0.76
N THR A 35 -6.44 7.51 1.65
CA THR A 35 -6.52 7.73 3.10
C THR A 35 -5.21 7.33 3.76
N ARG A 36 -4.70 8.16 4.67
CA ARG A 36 -3.50 7.90 5.46
C ARG A 36 -3.81 7.91 6.95
N TYR A 37 -3.24 6.95 7.63
CA TYR A 37 -3.27 6.79 9.08
C TYR A 37 -1.83 6.77 9.60
N GLU A 38 -1.61 7.46 10.70
CA GLU A 38 -0.32 7.50 11.39
C GLU A 38 -0.50 7.12 12.85
N ARG A 39 0.58 6.75 13.51
CA ARG A 39 0.53 6.34 14.91
C ARG A 39 0.01 7.45 15.81
N LYS A 40 -0.90 7.11 16.72
CA LYS A 40 -1.49 8.02 17.72
C LYS A 40 -0.46 8.61 18.67
N ASP A 41 0.64 7.89 18.91
CA ASP A 41 1.75 8.32 19.77
C ASP A 41 2.77 9.21 19.04
N GLY A 42 2.58 9.48 17.74
CA GLY A 42 3.48 10.30 16.93
C GLY A 42 4.83 9.64 16.60
N ARG A 43 5.06 8.38 17.01
CA ARG A 43 6.31 7.67 16.73
C ARG A 43 6.49 7.54 15.22
N ASN A 44 7.63 8.02 14.72
CA ASN A 44 8.00 7.97 13.30
C ASN A 44 6.86 8.43 12.37
N ALA A 45 6.12 9.46 12.76
CA ALA A 45 5.00 9.98 11.98
C ALA A 45 5.46 10.77 10.74
N GLY A 46 4.50 11.12 9.89
CA GLY A 46 4.72 11.85 8.64
C GLY A 46 5.26 10.98 7.49
N LEU A 47 5.68 11.66 6.43
CA LEU A 47 6.20 11.03 5.22
C LEU A 47 7.46 10.21 5.50
N GLU A 48 7.58 9.05 4.88
CA GLU A 48 8.64 8.03 4.99
C GLU A 48 8.68 7.32 6.33
N GLY A 49 7.80 7.67 7.25
CA GLY A 49 7.66 7.06 8.55
C GLY A 49 6.72 5.86 8.57
N GLU A 50 6.35 5.45 9.78
CA GLU A 50 5.35 4.40 10.00
C GLU A 50 3.96 4.91 9.64
N HIS A 51 3.21 4.11 8.89
CA HIS A 51 1.87 4.48 8.47
C HIS A 51 1.07 3.27 7.98
N PHE A 52 -0.25 3.43 7.99
CA PHE A 52 -1.13 2.69 7.12
C PHE A 52 -1.67 3.66 6.06
N SER A 53 -1.75 3.25 4.80
CA SER A 53 -2.38 4.03 3.75
C SER A 53 -3.16 3.13 2.80
N SER A 54 -4.30 3.61 2.30
CA SER A 54 -5.14 2.86 1.38
C SER A 54 -5.62 3.74 0.24
N VAL A 55 -5.85 3.10 -0.91
CA VAL A 55 -6.50 3.72 -2.07
C VAL A 55 -7.69 2.87 -2.48
N ILE A 56 -8.86 3.51 -2.49
CA ILE A 56 -10.15 2.87 -2.75
C ILE A 56 -10.89 3.66 -3.83
N ALA A 57 -11.38 2.96 -4.86
CA ALA A 57 -12.21 3.56 -5.89
C ALA A 57 -13.63 3.87 -5.35
N PRO A 58 -14.38 4.81 -5.93
CA PRO A 58 -15.75 5.13 -5.54
C PRO A 58 -16.71 3.93 -5.53
N SER A 59 -16.38 2.88 -6.31
CA SER A 59 -17.11 1.61 -6.33
C SER A 59 -16.90 0.75 -5.07
N GLY A 60 -16.00 1.14 -4.16
CA GLY A 60 -15.53 0.34 -3.03
C GLY A 60 -14.40 -0.63 -3.38
N ARG A 61 -13.96 -0.67 -4.65
CA ARG A 61 -12.85 -1.52 -5.09
C ARG A 61 -11.52 -1.06 -4.50
N LEU A 62 -10.83 -1.98 -3.82
CA LEU A 62 -9.49 -1.76 -3.29
C LEU A 62 -8.48 -1.69 -4.45
N LYS A 63 -7.78 -0.57 -4.58
CA LYS A 63 -6.70 -0.35 -5.56
C LYS A 63 -5.31 -0.64 -4.96
N GLY A 64 -5.18 -0.46 -3.65
CA GLY A 64 -4.00 -0.87 -2.92
C GLY A 64 -4.01 -0.39 -1.48
N PHE A 65 -3.10 -0.92 -0.68
CA PHE A 65 -2.78 -0.40 0.64
C PHE A 65 -1.32 -0.70 0.99
N ALA A 66 -0.78 0.04 1.96
CA ALA A 66 0.52 -0.20 2.57
C ALA A 66 0.41 -0.08 4.09
N ASN A 67 0.98 -1.05 4.81
CA ASN A 67 1.16 -1.06 6.25
C ASN A 67 2.65 -1.10 6.57
N ILE A 68 3.23 0.06 6.86
CA ILE A 68 4.66 0.24 7.12
C ILE A 68 4.86 0.42 8.63
N SER A 69 5.50 -0.56 9.27
CA SER A 69 5.69 -0.60 10.72
C SER A 69 7.12 -0.96 11.08
N LEU A 70 7.70 -0.22 12.02
CA LEU A 70 9.02 -0.51 12.57
C LEU A 70 9.03 -1.82 13.36
N ASP A 71 7.88 -2.25 13.87
CA ASP A 71 7.73 -3.45 14.71
C ASP A 71 7.91 -4.75 13.90
N LEU A 72 7.94 -4.64 12.57
CA LEU A 72 8.18 -5.74 11.64
C LEU A 72 9.66 -5.91 11.25
N VAL A 73 10.49 -4.89 11.46
CA VAL A 73 11.89 -4.90 11.01
C VAL A 73 12.69 -6.02 11.68
N GLY A 74 13.47 -6.76 10.88
CA GLY A 74 14.41 -7.78 11.35
C GLY A 74 13.77 -9.09 11.81
N ARG A 75 12.45 -9.22 11.70
CA ARG A 75 11.73 -10.47 12.01
C ARG A 75 11.88 -11.51 10.88
N PRO A 76 11.77 -12.81 11.18
CA PRO A 76 11.82 -13.87 10.17
C PRO A 76 10.70 -13.71 9.13
N LEU A 77 11.02 -13.93 7.86
CA LEU A 77 10.06 -13.92 6.77
C LEU A 77 9.45 -15.30 6.56
N PRO A 78 8.18 -15.38 6.12
CA PRO A 78 7.65 -16.61 5.56
C PRO A 78 8.47 -17.03 4.32
N ASP A 79 8.46 -18.31 4.00
CA ASP A 79 9.04 -18.78 2.75
C ASP A 79 8.14 -18.45 1.54
N SER A 80 8.61 -18.76 0.33
CA SER A 80 7.88 -18.46 -0.89
C SER A 80 6.53 -19.18 -1.00
N GLN A 81 6.43 -20.43 -0.53
CA GLN A 81 5.18 -21.19 -0.57
C GLN A 81 4.16 -20.57 0.38
N ARG A 82 4.56 -20.31 1.63
CA ARG A 82 3.69 -19.69 2.63
C ARG A 82 3.25 -18.28 2.21
N SER A 83 4.14 -17.52 1.57
CA SER A 83 3.82 -16.20 1.04
C SER A 83 2.78 -16.27 -0.08
N GLU A 84 2.85 -17.28 -0.96
CA GLU A 84 1.83 -17.49 -2.00
C GLU A 84 0.46 -17.82 -1.40
N GLU A 85 0.41 -18.71 -0.40
CA GLU A 85 -0.83 -19.08 0.30
C GLU A 85 -1.52 -17.83 0.89
N ILE A 86 -0.78 -17.04 1.66
CA ILE A 86 -1.29 -15.80 2.28
C ILE A 86 -1.76 -14.81 1.21
N ALA A 87 -1.00 -14.65 0.12
CA ALA A 87 -1.38 -13.77 -0.97
C ALA A 87 -2.70 -14.23 -1.64
N ARG A 88 -2.88 -15.54 -1.86
CA ARG A 88 -4.10 -16.08 -2.45
C ARG A 88 -5.30 -15.93 -1.52
N GLU A 89 -5.13 -16.18 -0.22
CA GLU A 89 -6.18 -15.98 0.79
C GLU A 89 -6.64 -14.52 0.82
N PHE A 90 -5.69 -13.59 0.84
CA PHE A 90 -5.98 -12.16 0.75
C PHE A 90 -6.75 -11.81 -0.53
N LEU A 91 -6.25 -12.25 -1.69
CA LEU A 91 -6.90 -11.96 -2.97
C LEU A 91 -8.30 -12.56 -3.04
N GLN A 92 -8.51 -13.77 -2.51
CA GLN A 92 -9.83 -14.42 -2.49
C GLN A 92 -10.87 -13.57 -1.74
N GLN A 93 -10.45 -12.85 -0.71
CA GLN A 93 -11.33 -12.01 0.08
C GLN A 93 -11.47 -10.59 -0.49
N TYR A 94 -10.37 -9.94 -0.87
CA TYR A 94 -10.35 -8.49 -1.16
C TYR A 94 -10.22 -8.12 -2.64
N ALA A 95 -9.79 -9.05 -3.49
CA ALA A 95 -9.66 -8.86 -4.94
C ALA A 95 -9.87 -10.17 -5.72
N PRO A 96 -11.03 -10.86 -5.55
CA PRO A 96 -11.24 -12.21 -6.08
C PRO A 96 -11.23 -12.25 -7.61
N ASP A 97 -11.48 -11.11 -8.26
CA ASP A 97 -11.43 -10.94 -9.69
C ASP A 97 -10.03 -11.19 -10.29
N LEU A 98 -8.96 -11.03 -9.50
CA LEU A 98 -7.59 -11.26 -9.96
C LEU A 98 -7.21 -12.75 -10.03
N LEU A 99 -7.84 -13.62 -9.23
CA LEU A 99 -7.42 -15.02 -9.09
C LEU A 99 -7.60 -15.88 -10.36
N PRO A 100 -8.73 -15.82 -11.10
CA PRO A 100 -8.96 -16.71 -12.25
C PRO A 100 -7.96 -16.53 -13.39
N ARG A 101 -7.32 -15.37 -13.46
CA ARG A 101 -6.40 -14.96 -14.52
C ARG A 101 -5.01 -14.60 -13.98
N MET A 102 -4.70 -15.04 -12.76
CA MET A 102 -3.40 -14.79 -12.13
C MET A 102 -2.31 -15.68 -12.71
N GLU A 103 -1.25 -15.06 -13.23
CA GLU A 103 0.02 -15.70 -13.54
C GLU A 103 1.10 -15.17 -12.58
N ILE A 104 1.57 -16.01 -11.65
CA ILE A 104 2.68 -15.65 -10.77
C ILE A 104 3.97 -15.64 -11.58
N HIS A 105 4.70 -14.53 -11.51
CA HIS A 105 5.94 -14.35 -12.25
C HIS A 105 7.18 -14.63 -11.38
N TRP A 106 7.17 -14.18 -10.13
CA TRP A 106 8.20 -14.52 -9.15
C TRP A 106 7.73 -14.22 -7.72
N ILE A 107 8.40 -14.85 -6.76
CA ILE A 107 8.25 -14.61 -5.33
C ILE A 107 9.64 -14.40 -4.73
N ASP A 108 9.93 -13.19 -4.26
CA ASP A 108 11.25 -12.80 -3.73
C ASP A 108 11.14 -11.69 -2.69
N LYS A 109 12.23 -11.41 -1.97
CA LYS A 109 12.31 -10.34 -0.98
C LYS A 109 12.11 -8.97 -1.64
N HIS A 110 11.43 -8.09 -0.92
CA HIS A 110 11.23 -6.70 -1.30
C HIS A 110 11.46 -5.80 -0.09
N ASP A 111 12.29 -4.78 -0.28
CA ASP A 111 12.68 -3.82 0.76
C ASP A 111 11.90 -2.51 0.61
N GLU A 112 11.43 -1.98 1.74
CA GLU A 112 10.87 -0.64 1.88
C GLU A 112 11.68 0.15 2.92
N PRO A 113 12.12 1.37 2.61
CA PRO A 113 12.83 2.22 3.56
C PRO A 113 11.85 2.85 4.55
N ILE A 114 12.21 2.85 5.84
CA ILE A 114 11.50 3.54 6.91
C ILE A 114 12.43 4.57 7.53
N ARG A 115 11.98 5.82 7.59
CA ARG A 115 12.61 6.88 8.35
C ARG A 115 12.24 6.73 9.83
N VAL A 116 13.25 6.53 10.65
CA VAL A 116 13.11 6.36 12.11
C VAL A 116 13.84 7.50 12.81
N GLU A 117 13.22 8.05 13.86
CA GLU A 117 13.89 8.99 14.76
C GLU A 117 14.30 8.28 16.05
N ARG A 118 15.60 8.27 16.36
CA ARG A 118 16.15 7.74 17.62
C ARG A 118 17.14 8.73 18.21
N ASN A 119 16.96 9.07 19.48
CA ASN A 119 17.88 9.96 20.22
C ASN A 119 18.15 11.30 19.48
N GLY A 120 17.12 11.88 18.85
CA GLY A 120 17.22 13.12 18.08
C GLY A 120 18.00 12.97 16.75
N ARG A 121 18.26 11.74 16.30
CA ARG A 121 18.86 11.44 14.99
C ARG A 121 17.86 10.72 14.11
N VAL A 122 17.84 11.12 12.86
CA VAL A 122 17.06 10.47 11.81
C VAL A 122 17.94 9.41 11.15
N GLU A 123 17.45 8.18 11.11
CA GLU A 123 18.06 7.05 10.41
C GLU A 123 17.08 6.43 9.42
N THR A 124 17.60 5.72 8.42
CA THR A 124 16.79 4.91 7.50
C THR A 124 17.01 3.44 7.82
N VAL A 125 15.92 2.74 8.09
CA VAL A 125 15.89 1.31 8.41
C VAL A 125 15.16 0.57 7.30
N THR A 126 15.59 -0.64 6.97
CA THR A 126 14.95 -1.47 5.94
C THR A 126 13.88 -2.37 6.55
N LEU A 127 12.64 -2.25 6.06
CA LEU A 127 11.58 -3.23 6.26
C LEU A 127 11.54 -4.14 5.04
N THR A 128 11.74 -5.44 5.26
CA THR A 128 11.67 -6.45 4.20
C THR A 128 10.37 -7.24 4.32
N GLY A 129 9.76 -7.55 3.17
CA GLY A 129 8.67 -8.50 3.03
C GLY A 129 8.90 -9.46 1.85
N MET A 130 8.03 -10.46 1.69
CA MET A 130 8.04 -11.39 0.55
C MET A 130 7.03 -10.95 -0.50
N LYS A 131 7.50 -10.54 -1.66
CA LYS A 131 6.68 -10.03 -2.76
C LYS A 131 6.27 -11.14 -3.71
N VAL A 132 4.97 -11.43 -3.76
CA VAL A 132 4.32 -12.27 -4.76
C VAL A 132 3.92 -11.37 -5.93
N LYS A 133 4.75 -11.33 -6.98
CA LYS A 133 4.47 -10.53 -8.17
C LYS A 133 3.75 -11.36 -9.21
N ALA A 134 2.60 -10.88 -9.65
CA ALA A 134 1.78 -11.57 -10.64
C ALA A 134 1.29 -10.63 -11.74
N ARG A 135 0.88 -11.24 -12.85
CA ARG A 135 0.28 -10.56 -13.99
C ARG A 135 -1.14 -11.05 -14.16
N ASN A 136 -2.06 -10.12 -14.40
CA ASN A 136 -3.42 -10.46 -14.81
C ASN A 136 -3.39 -10.81 -16.30
N LEU A 137 -3.81 -12.01 -16.68
CA LEU A 137 -3.78 -12.47 -18.07
C LEU A 137 -4.85 -11.81 -18.94
N GLU A 138 -5.89 -11.23 -18.35
CA GLU A 138 -6.98 -10.58 -19.08
C GLU A 138 -6.58 -9.21 -19.62
N ASP A 139 -6.06 -8.32 -18.76
CA ASP A 139 -5.69 -6.94 -19.11
C ASP A 139 -4.17 -6.75 -19.25
N ARG A 140 -3.37 -7.77 -18.93
CA ARG A 140 -1.90 -7.77 -18.95
C ARG A 140 -1.26 -6.81 -17.94
N LEU A 141 -2.02 -6.27 -17.00
CA LEU A 141 -1.54 -5.40 -15.92
C LEU A 141 -0.88 -6.21 -14.81
N TRP A 142 0.03 -5.55 -14.11
CA TRP A 142 0.73 -6.14 -12.97
C TRP A 142 -0.03 -5.88 -11.67
N PHE A 143 0.10 -6.82 -10.75
CA PHE A 143 -0.30 -6.66 -9.37
C PHE A 143 0.66 -7.43 -8.46
N TRP A 144 0.65 -7.11 -7.18
CA TRP A 144 1.43 -7.84 -6.20
C TRP A 144 0.82 -7.74 -4.81
N VAL A 145 1.10 -8.77 -4.02
CA VAL A 145 0.98 -8.74 -2.56
C VAL A 145 2.39 -8.89 -2.00
N ILE A 146 2.75 -8.04 -1.04
CA ILE A 146 3.96 -8.20 -0.23
C ILE A 146 3.52 -8.67 1.14
N VAL A 147 3.99 -9.84 1.55
CA VAL A 147 3.68 -10.45 2.84
C VAL A 147 4.76 -10.07 3.85
N GLY A 148 4.33 -9.55 5.00
CA GLY A 148 5.19 -9.13 6.09
C GLY A 148 5.70 -10.30 6.94
N PRO A 149 6.67 -10.03 7.84
CA PRO A 149 7.18 -10.99 8.83
C PRO A 149 6.15 -11.47 9.87
N ASP A 150 4.98 -10.87 9.91
CA ASP A 150 3.84 -11.23 10.76
C ASP A 150 2.82 -12.13 10.04
N GLU A 151 3.19 -12.65 8.86
CA GLU A 151 2.31 -13.45 7.99
C GLU A 151 1.03 -12.70 7.57
N GLN A 152 1.09 -11.37 7.51
CA GLN A 152 0.00 -10.54 7.01
C GLN A 152 0.39 -9.84 5.70
N PRO A 153 -0.59 -9.58 4.82
CA PRO A 153 -0.44 -8.62 3.73
C PRO A 153 0.07 -7.26 4.25
N MET A 154 1.30 -6.91 3.88
CA MET A 154 1.96 -5.65 4.21
C MET A 154 1.70 -4.59 3.15
N ILE A 155 1.74 -4.97 1.87
CA ILE A 155 1.45 -4.08 0.74
C ILE A 155 0.63 -4.84 -0.29
N PHE A 156 -0.41 -4.22 -0.82
CA PHE A 156 -1.12 -4.68 -2.01
C PHE A 156 -1.21 -3.54 -3.02
N GLU A 157 -0.93 -3.85 -4.28
CA GLU A 157 -1.15 -2.92 -5.40
C GLU A 157 -1.61 -3.69 -6.63
N ARG A 158 -2.52 -3.09 -7.41
CA ARG A 158 -3.06 -3.67 -8.65
C ARG A 158 -3.20 -2.64 -9.77
N ASP A 159 -3.54 -3.14 -10.95
CA ASP A 159 -3.81 -2.37 -12.16
C ASP A 159 -2.58 -1.58 -12.64
N ILE A 160 -1.38 -2.15 -12.49
CA ILE A 160 -0.11 -1.45 -12.66
C ILE A 160 0.42 -1.61 -14.08
N THR A 161 0.57 -0.47 -14.76
CA THR A 161 1.17 -0.40 -16.09
C THR A 161 2.69 -0.18 -15.98
N TRP A 162 3.44 -0.99 -16.72
CA TRP A 162 4.89 -0.84 -16.89
C TRP A 162 5.17 -0.38 -18.31
N ILE A 163 5.85 0.76 -18.48
CA ILE A 163 6.38 1.15 -19.79
C ILE A 163 7.64 0.34 -20.03
N THR A 164 7.67 -0.40 -21.13
CA THR A 164 8.77 -1.30 -21.48
C THR A 164 10.04 -0.55 -21.91
N PHE A 165 9.96 0.73 -22.31
CA PHE A 165 11.12 1.53 -22.72
C PHE A 165 10.89 3.05 -22.56
N PRO A 166 11.70 3.80 -21.78
CA PRO A 166 12.68 3.32 -20.79
C PRO A 166 11.97 2.63 -19.62
N GLY A 167 12.48 1.47 -19.18
CA GLY A 167 11.82 0.53 -18.26
C GLY A 167 11.46 1.12 -16.89
N HIS A 168 10.31 1.77 -16.81
CA HIS A 168 9.83 2.45 -15.62
C HIS A 168 8.33 2.16 -15.40
N ARG A 169 7.92 2.12 -14.14
CA ARG A 169 6.52 2.05 -13.75
C ARG A 169 5.81 3.33 -14.24
N GLN A 170 4.74 3.17 -15.01
CA GLN A 170 3.92 4.29 -15.47
C GLN A 170 2.93 4.73 -14.40
N THR A 171 2.32 3.74 -13.75
CA THR A 171 1.30 3.95 -12.72
C THR A 171 1.88 4.71 -11.53
N GLU A 172 1.15 5.72 -11.07
CA GLU A 172 1.59 6.54 -9.95
C GLU A 172 1.83 5.69 -8.69
N LYS A 173 2.83 6.09 -7.90
CA LYS A 173 3.21 5.44 -6.65
C LYS A 173 2.42 6.05 -5.48
N TRP A 174 1.10 6.08 -5.58
CA TRP A 174 0.22 6.80 -4.64
C TRP A 174 0.36 6.36 -3.18
N LEU A 175 0.74 5.11 -2.91
CA LEU A 175 1.03 4.61 -1.56
C LEU A 175 2.42 5.01 -1.05
N HIS A 176 3.32 5.45 -1.93
CA HIS A 176 4.67 5.81 -1.54
C HIS A 176 4.78 7.31 -1.35
N ASP A 177 5.50 7.70 -0.31
CA ASP A 177 5.68 9.10 0.05
C ASP A 177 6.32 9.95 -1.03
N SER A 178 7.06 9.34 -1.97
CA SER A 178 7.58 10.02 -3.17
C SER A 178 6.50 10.70 -4.02
N TRP A 179 5.27 10.20 -4.01
CA TRP A 179 4.12 10.83 -4.67
C TRP A 179 3.55 11.95 -3.81
N LEU A 180 3.35 11.72 -2.50
CA LEU A 180 2.87 12.74 -1.56
C LEU A 180 3.80 13.97 -1.50
N LYS A 181 5.13 13.76 -1.57
CA LYS A 181 6.13 14.84 -1.63
C LYS A 181 5.99 15.77 -2.84
N LYS A 182 5.38 15.29 -3.93
CA LYS A 182 5.19 16.06 -5.16
C LYS A 182 3.85 16.80 -5.20
N GLN A 183 2.93 16.47 -4.31
CA GLN A 183 1.65 17.18 -4.23
C GLN A 183 1.87 18.59 -3.65
N PRO A 184 1.24 19.63 -4.21
CA PRO A 184 1.23 20.94 -3.59
C PRO A 184 0.67 20.81 -2.17
N LYS A 185 1.37 21.34 -1.16
CA LYS A 185 0.76 21.52 0.15
C LYS A 185 -0.42 22.47 -0.07
N GLU A 186 -1.66 22.00 0.15
CA GLU A 186 -2.79 22.91 0.23
C GLU A 186 -2.45 23.97 1.29
N SER A 187 -2.17 25.18 0.84
CA SER A 187 -2.10 26.34 1.70
C SER A 187 -3.50 26.54 2.25
N SER A 188 -3.70 26.18 3.52
CA SER A 188 -4.86 26.57 4.30
C SER A 188 -4.94 28.10 4.32
N SER A 189 -5.65 28.67 3.36
CA SER A 189 -6.01 30.08 3.38
C SER A 189 -7.10 30.26 4.44
N GLY A 190 -6.65 30.54 5.66
CA GLY A 190 -7.50 31.08 6.69
C GLY A 190 -8.06 32.42 6.21
N SER A 191 -9.33 32.45 5.82
CA SER A 191 -10.09 33.70 5.74
C SER A 191 -10.29 34.21 7.16
N LYS A 192 -9.42 35.14 7.58
CA LYS A 192 -9.80 36.20 8.49
C LYS A 192 -10.42 37.32 7.66
N VAL A 193 -11.69 37.58 7.88
CA VAL A 193 -12.34 38.88 7.65
C VAL A 193 -13.30 39.01 8.84
N GLY A 194 -13.18 39.98 9.73
CA GLY A 194 -12.93 41.40 9.47
C GLY A 194 -14.27 42.10 9.65
#